data_AF-A0A160DUE2-F1
#
_entry.id   AF-A0A160DUE2-F1
#
_cell.length_a   1.000
_cell.length_b   1.000
_cell.length_c   1.000
_cell.angle_alpha   90.00
_cell.angle_beta   90.00
_cell.angle_gamma   90.00
#
_symmetry.space_group_name_H-M   'P 1'
#
loop_
_entity.id
_entity.type
_entity.pdbx_description
1 polymer ?
#
loop_
_entity_poly.entity_id
_entity_poly.type
_entity_poly.pdbx_seq_one_letter_code
_entity_poly.pdbx_strand_id
1 'polypeptide(L)'
;MTFVVVSSHEHATGKDLQQPGESVAVFAAKAPAQQRYAERLAAIAAAAQTLRAEDGEAGSTGWAVLLELPVPAVDVDEALETLEIIIEETDDVAGELGDLVLDYSGTVYAAGGDRPLAREQAIDNLQAWLT
;
A
#
# COMPACT_ATOMS: atom_id res chain seq x y z
N MET A 1 17.24 11.02 0.37
CA MET A 1 16.28 10.01 0.86
C MET A 1 14.90 10.57 0.66
N THR A 2 14.02 9.76 0.10
CA THR A 2 12.62 10.10 -0.19
C THR A 2 11.74 9.03 0.44
N PHE A 3 10.57 9.41 0.94
CA PHE A 3 9.63 8.50 1.58
C PHE A 3 8.43 8.32 0.67
N VAL A 4 8.00 7.08 0.49
CA VAL A 4 6.89 6.72 -0.40
C VAL A 4 5.82 6.01 0.40
N VAL A 5 4.57 6.45 0.26
CA VAL A 5 3.42 5.74 0.78
C VAL A 5 2.73 5.07 -0.40
N VAL A 6 2.67 3.74 -0.40
CA VAL A 6 1.88 2.97 -1.36
C VAL A 6 0.71 2.34 -0.63
N SER A 7 -0.47 2.32 -1.24
CA SER A 7 -1.67 1.71 -0.66
C SER A 7 -2.56 1.12 -1.73
N SER A 8 -3.26 0.03 -1.38
CA SER A 8 -4.31 -0.59 -2.17
C SER A 8 -5.60 -0.72 -1.36
N HIS A 9 -6.77 -0.57 -1.99
CA HIS A 9 -8.06 -0.99 -1.43
C HIS A 9 -8.94 -1.61 -2.51
N GLU A 10 -9.16 -2.91 -2.38
CA GLU A 10 -9.85 -3.70 -3.39
C GLU A 10 -11.09 -4.38 -2.80
N HIS A 11 -12.17 -4.37 -3.57
CA HIS A 11 -13.34 -5.21 -3.30
C HIS A 11 -12.97 -6.69 -3.41
N ALA A 12 -13.69 -7.58 -2.73
CA ALA A 12 -13.50 -9.03 -2.83
C ALA A 12 -13.64 -9.60 -4.26
N THR A 13 -14.21 -8.82 -5.20
CA THR A 13 -14.31 -9.15 -6.63
C THR A 13 -13.12 -8.66 -7.45
N GLY A 14 -12.10 -8.08 -6.83
CA GLY A 14 -10.93 -7.48 -7.51
C GLY A 14 -11.19 -6.09 -8.09
N LYS A 15 -12.32 -5.45 -7.76
CA LYS A 15 -12.59 -4.07 -8.17
C LYS A 15 -11.80 -3.11 -7.27
N ASP A 16 -10.99 -2.25 -7.86
CA ASP A 16 -10.34 -1.14 -7.15
C ASP A 16 -11.39 -0.16 -6.59
N LEU A 17 -11.23 0.20 -5.31
CA LEU A 17 -12.10 1.11 -4.57
C LEU A 17 -11.45 2.47 -4.31
N GLN A 18 -10.18 2.66 -4.69
CA GLN A 18 -9.48 3.92 -4.51
C GLN A 18 -9.83 4.92 -5.61
N GLN A 19 -9.67 6.21 -5.28
CA GLN A 19 -9.70 7.26 -6.28
C GLN A 19 -8.36 7.35 -7.01
N PRO A 20 -8.34 7.79 -8.28
CA PRO A 20 -7.10 8.04 -9.00
C PRO A 20 -6.14 8.93 -8.21
N GLY A 21 -4.89 8.51 -8.09
CA GLY A 21 -3.84 9.24 -7.36
C GLY A 21 -3.83 9.04 -5.84
N GLU A 22 -4.70 8.20 -5.27
CA GLU A 22 -4.61 7.85 -3.85
C GLU A 22 -3.56 6.77 -3.55
N SER A 23 -3.22 5.96 -4.55
CA SER A 23 -2.42 4.74 -4.39
C SER A 23 -0.97 5.03 -4.04
N VAL A 24 -0.37 6.12 -4.55
CA VAL A 24 1.04 6.44 -4.33
C VAL A 24 1.22 7.92 -3.98
N ALA A 25 2.02 8.19 -2.96
CA ALA A 25 2.41 9.55 -2.58
C ALA A 25 3.88 9.61 -2.17
N VAL A 26 4.57 10.67 -2.59
CA VAL A 26 6.01 10.85 -2.42
C VAL A 26 6.31 12.05 -1.54
N PHE A 27 7.26 11.92 -0.63
CA PHE A 27 7.57 12.93 0.39
C PHE A 27 9.08 13.09 0.57
N ALA A 28 9.53 14.34 0.65
CA ALA A 28 10.93 14.66 0.96
C ALA A 28 11.30 14.47 2.46
N ALA A 29 10.31 14.19 3.32
CA ALA A 29 10.51 14.05 4.75
C ALA A 29 9.61 12.97 5.36
N LYS A 30 10.11 12.32 6.43
CA LYS A 30 9.43 11.19 7.08
C LYS A 30 8.11 11.57 7.75
N ALA A 31 8.07 12.70 8.46
CA ALA A 31 6.90 13.12 9.23
C ALA A 31 5.62 13.27 8.37
N PRO A 32 5.62 14.00 7.24
CA PRO A 32 4.43 14.06 6.38
C PRO A 32 4.08 12.71 5.73
N ALA A 33 5.08 11.86 5.44
CA ALA A 33 4.83 10.51 4.95
C ALA A 33 4.11 9.64 5.99
N GLN A 34 4.54 9.69 7.25
CA GLN A 34 3.87 9.00 8.36
C GLN A 34 2.44 9.50 8.58
N GLN A 35 2.22 10.81 8.45
CA GLN A 35 0.88 11.38 8.50
C GLN A 35 0.01 10.83 7.37
N ARG A 36 0.50 10.87 6.12
CA ARG A 36 -0.23 10.34 4.97
C ARG A 36 -0.54 8.85 5.10
N TYR A 37 0.41 8.08 5.61
CA TYR A 37 0.24 6.65 5.88
C TYR A 37 -0.92 6.40 6.85
N ALA A 38 -0.95 7.10 7.99
CA ALA A 38 -2.05 6.99 8.95
C ALA A 38 -3.40 7.45 8.37
N GLU A 39 -3.40 8.54 7.60
CA GLU A 39 -4.60 9.02 6.91
C GLU A 39 -5.14 7.99 5.92
N ARG A 40 -4.27 7.30 5.17
CA ARG A 40 -4.70 6.25 4.25
C ARG A 40 -5.31 5.06 4.96
N LEU A 41 -4.68 4.59 6.03
CA LEU A 41 -5.25 3.48 6.80
C LEU A 41 -6.64 3.82 7.35
N ALA A 42 -6.81 5.03 7.88
CA ALA A 42 -8.11 5.50 8.37
C ALA A 42 -9.16 5.57 7.24
N ALA A 43 -8.78 6.10 6.07
CA ALA A 43 -9.68 6.21 4.93
C ALA A 43 -10.09 4.85 4.36
N ILE A 44 -9.17 3.87 4.29
CA ILE A 44 -9.45 2.49 3.89
C ILE A 44 -10.45 1.85 4.86
N ALA A 45 -10.20 1.96 6.17
CA ALA A 45 -11.07 1.39 7.18
C ALA A 45 -12.48 2.01 7.13
N ALA A 46 -12.58 3.34 6.95
CA ALA A 46 -13.85 4.02 6.79
C ALA A 46 -14.60 3.57 5.52
N ALA A 47 -13.91 3.44 4.39
CA ALA A 47 -14.51 2.96 3.14
C ALA A 47 -15.00 1.51 3.26
N ALA A 48 -14.24 0.64 3.94
CA ALA A 48 -14.66 -0.74 4.20
C ALA A 48 -15.86 -0.84 5.15
N GLN A 49 -16.02 0.11 6.08
CA GLN A 49 -17.22 0.21 6.92
C GLN A 49 -18.44 0.66 6.11
N THR A 50 -18.29 1.68 5.26
CA THR A 50 -19.36 2.14 4.35
C THR A 50 -19.82 1.02 3.43
N LEU A 51 -18.88 0.32 2.80
CA LEU A 51 -19.18 -0.81 1.92
C LEU A 51 -20.03 -1.87 2.63
N ARG A 52 -19.66 -2.22 3.87
CA ARG A 52 -20.43 -3.19 4.69
C ARG A 52 -21.80 -2.66 5.13
N ALA A 53 -21.92 -1.36 5.36
CA ALA A 53 -23.21 -0.76 5.71
C ALA A 53 -24.18 -0.77 4.52
N GLU A 54 -23.67 -0.65 3.29
CA GLU A 54 -24.44 -0.70 2.05
C GLU A 54 -24.77 -2.15 1.63
N ASP A 55 -23.82 -3.08 1.81
CA ASP A 55 -23.97 -4.50 1.54
C ASP A 55 -23.31 -5.32 2.66
N GLY A 56 -24.14 -5.90 3.53
CA GLY A 56 -23.70 -6.59 4.75
C GLY A 56 -22.76 -7.78 4.51
N GLU A 57 -22.74 -8.33 3.30
CA GLU A 57 -21.85 -9.44 2.91
C GLU A 57 -20.62 -8.97 2.11
N ALA A 58 -20.54 -7.68 1.77
CA ALA A 58 -19.44 -7.16 0.97
C ALA A 58 -18.10 -7.24 1.72
N GLY A 59 -17.13 -7.86 1.06
CA GLY A 59 -15.75 -7.96 1.53
C GLY A 59 -14.83 -7.01 0.79
N SER A 60 -13.75 -6.58 1.44
CA SER A 60 -12.65 -5.87 0.81
C SER A 60 -11.32 -6.17 1.48
N THR A 61 -10.24 -5.93 0.78
CA THR A 61 -8.88 -6.01 1.31
C THR A 61 -8.24 -4.65 1.14
N GLY A 62 -7.65 -4.11 2.20
CA GLY A 62 -6.95 -2.84 2.10
C GLY A 62 -5.68 -2.83 2.91
N TRP A 63 -4.63 -2.22 2.34
CA TRP A 63 -3.31 -2.16 2.95
C TRP A 63 -2.59 -0.88 2.57
N ALA A 64 -1.63 -0.49 3.41
CA ALA A 64 -0.68 0.57 3.12
C ALA A 64 0.72 0.16 3.58
N VAL A 65 1.73 0.65 2.87
CA VAL A 65 3.14 0.50 3.19
C VAL A 65 3.81 1.88 3.14
N LEU A 66 4.70 2.12 4.11
CA LEU A 66 5.59 3.27 4.13
C LEU A 66 7.00 2.78 3.81
N LEU A 67 7.59 3.33 2.76
CA LEU A 67 8.90 2.97 2.22
C LEU A 67 9.88 4.14 2.38
N GLU A 68 11.16 3.83 2.56
CA GLU A 68 12.27 4.78 2.46
C GLU A 68 13.14 4.39 1.26
N LEU A 69 13.16 5.23 0.22
CA LEU A 69 13.96 4.97 -0.96
C LEU A 69 15.44 5.30 -0.71
N PRO A 70 16.37 4.45 -1.20
CA PRO A 70 17.80 4.69 -1.07
C PRO A 70 18.26 5.88 -1.93
N VAL A 71 17.56 6.14 -3.03
CA VAL A 71 17.79 7.26 -3.94
C VAL A 71 16.64 8.28 -3.80
N PRO A 72 16.92 9.60 -3.77
CA PRO A 72 15.85 10.58 -3.78
C PRO A 72 15.07 10.54 -5.10
N ALA A 73 13.74 10.39 -5.02
CA ALA A 73 12.82 10.62 -6.13
C ALA A 73 12.12 11.98 -5.97
N VAL A 74 11.91 12.68 -7.08
CA VAL A 74 11.31 14.02 -7.15
C VAL A 74 9.78 13.94 -7.30
N ASP A 75 9.28 12.89 -7.96
CA ASP A 75 7.87 12.66 -8.19
C ASP A 75 7.49 11.17 -8.09
N VAL A 76 6.22 10.87 -8.39
CA VAL A 76 5.68 9.51 -8.34
C VAL A 76 6.31 8.61 -9.39
N ASP A 77 6.51 9.11 -10.60
CA ASP A 77 7.01 8.29 -11.71
C ASP A 77 8.44 7.83 -11.43
N GLU A 78 9.32 8.75 -10.99
CA GLU A 78 10.70 8.40 -10.60
C GLU A 78 10.75 7.47 -9.37
N ALA A 79 9.81 7.64 -8.43
CA ALA A 79 9.72 6.75 -7.27
C ALA A 79 9.30 5.33 -7.67
N LEU A 80 8.37 5.20 -8.62
CA LEU A 80 7.92 3.91 -9.15
C LEU A 80 9.01 3.24 -9.98
N GLU A 81 9.68 3.98 -10.86
CA GLU A 81 10.84 3.49 -11.62
C GLU A 81 11.96 3.01 -10.69
N THR A 82 12.24 3.74 -9.61
CA THR A 82 13.22 3.31 -8.61
C THR A 82 12.81 2.00 -7.93
N LEU A 83 11.53 1.82 -7.60
CA LEU A 83 11.02 0.59 -6.99
C LEU A 83 11.05 -0.58 -7.98
N GLU A 84 10.69 -0.34 -9.24
CA GLU A 84 10.76 -1.32 -10.33
C GLU A 84 12.20 -1.82 -10.52
N ILE A 85 13.17 -0.91 -10.64
CA ILE A 85 14.60 -1.27 -10.76
C ILE A 85 15.06 -2.14 -9.58
N ILE A 86 14.70 -1.78 -8.35
CA ILE A 86 15.07 -2.57 -7.16
C ILE A 86 14.46 -3.97 -7.24
N ILE A 87 13.22 -4.11 -7.71
CA ILE A 87 12.57 -5.42 -7.87
C ILE A 87 13.22 -6.23 -8.99
N GLU A 88 13.55 -5.61 -10.12
CA GLU A 88 14.13 -6.29 -11.28
C GLU A 88 15.60 -6.70 -11.06
N GLU A 89 16.39 -5.86 -10.40
CA GLU A 89 17.81 -6.12 -10.17
C GLU A 89 18.06 -7.06 -8.98
N THR A 90 17.02 -7.34 -8.18
CA THR A 90 17.14 -8.20 -7.00
C THR A 90 16.31 -9.47 -7.12
N ASP A 91 16.98 -10.63 -7.19
CA ASP A 91 16.32 -11.96 -7.15
C ASP A 91 15.67 -12.27 -5.78
N ASP A 92 15.84 -11.42 -4.76
CA ASP A 92 15.31 -11.58 -3.39
C ASP A 92 14.51 -10.34 -2.93
N VAL A 93 13.26 -10.27 -3.39
CA VAL A 93 12.30 -9.21 -3.04
C VAL A 93 11.97 -9.20 -1.55
N ALA A 94 12.01 -10.36 -0.87
CA ALA A 94 11.76 -10.42 0.57
C ALA A 94 12.89 -9.76 1.39
N GLY A 95 14.11 -9.76 0.86
CA GLY A 95 15.26 -9.05 1.41
C GLY A 95 15.20 -7.55 1.12
N GLU A 96 15.46 -7.14 -0.12
CA GLU A 96 15.76 -5.72 -0.40
C GLU A 96 14.53 -4.81 -0.39
N LEU A 97 13.41 -5.21 -0.99
CA LEU A 97 12.17 -4.44 -0.87
C LEU A 97 11.68 -4.45 0.59
N GLY A 98 11.90 -5.57 1.29
CA GLY A 98 11.65 -5.71 2.72
C GLY A 98 12.42 -4.68 3.57
N ASP A 99 13.67 -4.40 3.21
CA ASP A 99 14.54 -3.44 3.89
C ASP A 99 14.11 -1.98 3.66
N LEU A 100 13.42 -1.69 2.55
CA LEU A 100 12.87 -0.35 2.30
C LEU A 100 11.63 -0.05 3.17
N VAL A 101 10.92 -1.09 3.63
CA VAL A 101 9.67 -0.91 4.38
C VAL A 101 9.96 -0.43 5.80
N LEU A 102 9.53 0.79 6.09
CA LEU A 102 9.52 1.34 7.43
C LEU A 102 8.31 0.91 8.25
N ASP A 103 7.14 0.77 7.62
CA ASP A 103 5.90 0.36 8.28
C ASP A 103 4.93 -0.30 7.30
N TYR A 104 4.11 -1.21 7.80
CA TYR A 104 3.10 -1.94 7.04
C TYR A 104 1.87 -2.23 7.90
N SER A 105 0.69 -2.04 7.31
CA SER A 105 -0.57 -2.46 7.90
C SER A 105 -1.53 -2.84 6.79
N GLY A 106 -2.16 -3.99 6.94
CA GLY A 106 -3.17 -4.48 6.03
C GLY A 106 -4.23 -5.28 6.74
N THR A 107 -5.44 -5.21 6.19
CA THR A 107 -6.63 -5.83 6.77
C THR A 107 -7.48 -6.42 5.66
N VAL A 108 -7.93 -7.65 5.88
CA VAL A 108 -9.07 -8.23 5.15
C VAL A 108 -10.33 -7.91 5.94
N TYR A 109 -11.18 -7.09 5.35
CA TYR A 109 -12.48 -6.69 5.88
C TYR A 109 -13.54 -7.66 5.36
N ALA A 110 -14.08 -8.49 6.24
CA ALA A 110 -15.06 -9.51 5.89
C ALA A 110 -16.30 -9.45 6.80
N ALA A 111 -17.43 -9.97 6.33
CA ALA A 111 -18.66 -10.05 7.11
C ALA A 111 -18.50 -10.85 8.42
N GLY A 112 -17.68 -11.91 8.38
CA GLY A 112 -17.35 -12.73 9.55
C GLY A 112 -16.35 -12.12 10.52
N GLY A 113 -15.87 -10.91 10.26
CA GLY A 113 -14.89 -10.20 11.08
C GLY A 113 -13.62 -9.85 10.32
N ASP A 114 -12.98 -8.78 10.78
CA ASP A 114 -11.74 -8.29 10.21
C ASP A 114 -10.57 -9.16 10.66
N ARG A 115 -9.63 -9.42 9.75
CA ARG A 115 -8.40 -10.16 10.04
C ARG A 115 -7.20 -9.46 9.41
N PRO A 116 -6.01 -9.56 10.02
CA PRO A 116 -4.80 -8.99 9.43
C PRO A 116 -4.53 -9.60 8.05
N LEU A 117 -4.09 -8.76 7.12
CA LEU A 117 -3.46 -9.18 5.88
C LEU A 117 -1.95 -9.33 6.14
N ALA A 118 -1.36 -10.41 5.64
CA ALA A 118 0.06 -10.66 5.80
C ALA A 118 0.88 -9.64 5.00
N ARG A 119 1.99 -9.18 5.58
CA ARG A 119 2.90 -8.22 4.94
C ARG A 119 3.47 -8.77 3.65
N GLU A 120 3.86 -10.04 3.65
CA GLU A 120 4.42 -10.77 2.52
C GLU A 120 3.45 -10.75 1.34
N GLN A 121 2.17 -11.01 1.60
CA GLN A 121 1.13 -10.95 0.56
C GLN A 121 0.98 -9.54 -0.04
N ALA A 122 1.14 -8.49 0.75
CA ALA A 122 1.07 -7.12 0.23
C ALA A 122 2.34 -6.72 -0.53
N ILE A 123 3.51 -7.24 -0.15
CA ILE A 123 4.75 -7.11 -0.92
C ILE A 123 4.60 -7.82 -2.27
N ASP A 124 4.07 -9.05 -2.29
CA ASP A 124 3.79 -9.78 -3.53
C ASP A 124 2.81 -9.00 -4.43
N ASN A 125 1.77 -8.41 -3.84
CA ASN A 125 0.80 -7.60 -4.58
C ASN A 125 1.44 -6.29 -5.11
N LEU A 126 2.32 -5.66 -4.33
CA LEU A 126 3.06 -4.47 -4.77
C LEU A 126 3.98 -4.82 -5.94
N GLN A 127 4.69 -5.95 -5.85
CA GLN A 127 5.53 -6.43 -6.93
C GLN A 127 4.71 -6.69 -8.20
N ALA A 128 3.60 -7.42 -8.08
CA ALA A 128 2.71 -7.69 -9.21
C ALA A 128 2.04 -6.43 -9.80
N TRP A 129 1.95 -5.35 -9.03
CA TRP A 129 1.45 -4.06 -9.51
C TRP A 129 2.52 -3.26 -10.27
N LEU A 130 3.80 -3.49 -9.98
CA LEU A 130 4.94 -2.82 -10.60
C LEU A 130 5.46 -3.53 -11.87
N THR A 131 5.16 -4.82 -12.06
CA THR A 131 5.63 -5.66 -13.20
C THR A 131 4.49 -6.14 -14.10
#